data_AF-A0AAV2STK0-F1
#
_entry.id   AF-A0AAV2STK0-F1
#
_cell.length_a   1.000
_cell.length_b   1.000
_cell.length_c   1.000
_cell.angle_alpha   90.00
_cell.angle_beta   90.00
_cell.angle_gamma   90.00
#
_symmetry.space_group_name_H-M   'P 1'
#
loop_
_entity.id
_entity.type
_entity.pdbx_description
1 polymer ?
#
loop_
_entity_poly.entity_id
_entity_poly.type
_entity_poly.pdbx_seq_one_letter_code
_entity_poly.pdbx_strand_id
1 'polypeptide(L)'
;ACVQLLEFLSFHHLFGPWTVIIGKLMVDLLRFVVILAIFWLGFALYVAAIYNPMRQIYTSTDGLKEDRGRVGSGYPPAEAPVQGPMQVGEMLFFALFGLVEPDYMPPFYSHPEWAQGLMKVVFGVYQLVTVIVLINLLIAMMSDTYQRIQAKSDTEWKFGKTKLIRNMSRTSGTPSPLNLIVKLVVYIVALFKFKGNLCSEAAMEYMKM
;
A
#
# COMPACT_ATOMS: atom_id res chain seq x y z
N ALA A 1 -9.64 6.00 12.52
CA ALA A 1 -9.64 5.19 13.75
C ALA A 1 -8.22 4.74 14.15
N CYS A 2 -7.56 3.82 13.44
CA CYS A 2 -6.25 3.28 13.87
C CYS A 2 -5.13 4.33 13.91
N VAL A 3 -5.08 5.27 12.95
CA VAL A 3 -4.09 6.36 12.94
C VAL A 3 -4.28 7.32 14.12
N GLN A 4 -5.53 7.64 14.47
CA GLN A 4 -5.85 8.47 15.63
C GLN A 4 -5.52 7.77 16.95
N LEU A 5 -5.62 6.44 16.99
CA LEU A 5 -5.24 5.64 18.14
C LEU A 5 -3.70 5.60 18.30
N LEU A 6 -2.96 5.58 17.19
CA LEU A 6 -1.49 5.76 17.16
C LEU A 6 -1.06 7.16 17.65
N GLU A 7 -1.79 8.21 17.26
CA GLU A 7 -1.57 9.56 17.77
C GLU A 7 -1.82 9.64 19.29
N PHE A 8 -2.89 9.01 19.77
CA PHE A 8 -3.16 8.94 21.21
C PHE A 8 -2.09 8.14 21.97
N LEU A 9 -1.65 6.99 21.44
CA LEU A 9 -0.57 6.21 22.05
C LEU A 9 0.76 6.98 22.06
N SER A 10 1.02 7.84 21.08
CA SER A 10 2.26 8.63 20.98
C SER A 10 2.47 9.61 22.15
N PHE A 11 1.42 9.93 22.93
CA PHE A 11 1.53 10.72 24.16
C PHE A 11 2.20 9.96 25.30
N HIS A 12 2.07 8.64 25.32
CA HIS A 12 2.69 7.80 26.32
C HIS A 12 4.20 7.75 26.12
N HIS A 13 4.96 7.92 27.19
CA HIS A 13 6.42 8.02 27.12
C HIS A 13 7.09 6.76 26.55
N LEU A 14 6.48 5.58 26.72
CA LEU A 14 6.99 4.34 26.14
C LEU A 14 6.73 4.22 24.63
N PHE A 15 5.70 4.85 24.08
CA PHE A 15 5.28 4.65 22.67
C PHE A 15 5.60 5.86 21.78
N GLY A 16 5.80 7.03 22.37
CA GLY A 16 6.16 8.25 21.67
C GLY A 16 7.40 8.15 20.78
N PRO A 17 8.56 7.75 21.33
CA PRO A 17 9.78 7.56 20.54
C PRO A 17 9.61 6.51 19.43
N TRP A 18 8.79 5.47 19.66
CA TRP A 18 8.50 4.44 18.66
C TRP A 18 7.70 4.98 17.48
N THR A 19 6.70 5.83 17.71
CA THR A 19 5.95 6.48 16.62
C THR A 19 6.86 7.33 15.74
N VAL A 20 7.82 8.05 16.33
CA VAL A 20 8.83 8.83 15.58
C VAL A 20 9.73 7.92 14.75
N ILE A 21 10.20 6.81 15.32
CA ILE A 21 11.01 5.81 14.62
C ILE A 21 10.23 5.21 13.45
N ILE A 22 9.00 4.72 13.68
CA ILE A 22 8.15 4.10 12.66
C ILE A 22 7.89 5.08 11.51
N GLY A 23 7.57 6.35 11.81
CA GLY A 23 7.30 7.34 10.77
C GLY A 23 8.50 7.57 9.84
N LYS A 24 9.71 7.63 10.41
CA LYS A 24 10.93 7.78 9.62
C LYS A 24 11.30 6.51 8.84
N LEU A 25 11.17 5.34 9.47
CA LEU A 25 11.37 4.06 8.81
C LEU A 25 10.38 3.82 7.65
N MET A 26 9.14 4.30 7.76
CA MET A 26 8.15 4.21 6.69
C MET A 26 8.55 4.97 5.42
N VAL A 27 9.29 6.07 5.54
CA VAL A 27 9.79 6.82 4.37
C VAL A 27 10.86 6.01 3.63
N ASP A 28 11.76 5.36 4.37
CA ASP A 28 12.80 4.51 3.78
C ASP A 28 12.21 3.22 3.21
N LEU A 29 11.22 2.62 3.90
CA LEU A 29 10.43 1.52 3.37
C LEU A 29 9.75 1.89 2.05
N LEU A 30 9.10 3.06 1.96
CA LEU A 30 8.41 3.49 0.74
C LEU A 30 9.39 3.61 -0.44
N ARG A 31 10.59 4.17 -0.22
CA ARG A 31 11.64 4.24 -1.24
C ARG A 31 12.07 2.85 -1.72
N PHE A 32 12.20 1.90 -0.79
CA PHE A 32 12.52 0.53 -1.13
C PHE A 32 11.39 -0.17 -1.89
N VAL A 33 10.13 0.04 -1.47
CA VAL A 33 8.95 -0.52 -2.14
C VAL A 33 8.86 -0.05 -3.61
N VAL A 34 9.31 1.16 -3.93
CA VAL A 34 9.41 1.61 -5.33
C VAL A 34 10.39 0.75 -6.13
N ILE A 35 11.56 0.43 -5.56
CA ILE A 35 12.54 -0.45 -6.21
C ILE A 35 11.96 -1.84 -6.39
N LEU A 36 11.33 -2.40 -5.35
CA LEU A 36 10.66 -3.70 -5.42
C LEU A 36 9.55 -3.72 -6.49
N ALA A 37 8.76 -2.66 -6.59
CA ALA A 37 7.69 -2.55 -7.58
C ALA A 37 8.22 -2.54 -9.03
N ILE A 38 9.39 -1.92 -9.27
CA ILE A 38 10.05 -1.96 -10.59
C ILE A 38 10.42 -3.39 -10.97
N PHE A 39 11.05 -4.14 -10.05
CA PHE A 39 11.38 -5.55 -10.29
C PHE A 39 10.12 -6.40 -10.48
N TRP A 40 9.12 -6.24 -9.60
CA TRP A 40 7.86 -6.97 -9.69
C TRP A 40 7.14 -6.73 -11.01
N LEU A 41 7.01 -5.47 -11.46
CA LEU A 41 6.43 -5.14 -12.76
C LEU A 41 7.23 -5.73 -13.92
N GLY A 42 8.56 -5.63 -13.87
CA GLY A 42 9.45 -6.19 -14.90
C GLY A 42 9.26 -7.71 -15.05
N PHE A 43 9.23 -8.45 -13.94
CA PHE A 43 8.98 -9.88 -13.94
C PHE A 43 7.54 -10.23 -14.33
N ALA A 44 6.54 -9.45 -13.91
CA ALA A 44 5.15 -9.67 -14.28
C ALA A 44 4.95 -9.54 -15.80
N LEU A 45 5.52 -8.50 -16.42
CA LEU A 45 5.48 -8.33 -17.87
C LEU A 45 6.28 -9.42 -18.60
N TYR A 46 7.44 -9.80 -18.08
CA TYR A 46 8.26 -10.85 -18.67
C TYR A 46 7.55 -12.21 -18.65
N VAL A 47 6.97 -12.60 -17.51
CA VAL A 47 6.20 -13.84 -17.37
C VAL A 47 4.93 -13.79 -18.22
N ALA A 48 4.20 -12.67 -18.24
CA ALA A 48 3.04 -12.50 -19.11
C ALA A 48 3.40 -12.64 -20.61
N ALA A 49 4.59 -12.19 -21.01
CA ALA A 49 5.07 -12.38 -22.37
C ALA A 49 5.39 -13.86 -22.69
N ILE A 50 5.86 -14.64 -21.72
CA ILE A 50 6.09 -16.08 -21.90
C ILE A 50 4.76 -16.84 -21.98
N TYR A 51 3.75 -16.41 -21.24
CA TYR A 51 2.40 -16.97 -21.30
C TYR A 51 1.63 -16.61 -22.57
N ASN A 52 2.12 -15.65 -23.36
CA ASN A 52 1.53 -15.35 -24.64
C ASN A 52 1.81 -16.54 -25.59
N PRO A 53 0.77 -17.19 -26.16
CA PRO A 53 0.96 -18.39 -26.96
C PRO A 53 1.90 -18.14 -28.14
N MET A 54 3.02 -18.86 -28.17
CA MET A 54 3.95 -18.82 -29.29
C MET A 54 3.56 -19.88 -30.33
N ARG A 55 2.92 -19.40 -31.41
CA ARG A 55 2.75 -20.01 -32.76
C ARG A 55 1.37 -20.64 -33.03
N GLN A 56 0.51 -19.99 -33.82
CA GLN A 56 0.33 -19.88 -35.29
C GLN A 56 -0.53 -20.98 -35.94
N ILE A 57 -1.49 -20.46 -36.71
CA ILE A 57 -2.48 -21.12 -37.54
C ILE A 57 -1.77 -21.97 -38.60
N TYR A 58 -2.00 -23.29 -38.61
CA TYR A 58 -1.86 -24.05 -39.85
C TYR A 58 -3.12 -23.75 -40.69
N THR A 59 -3.05 -22.81 -41.62
CA THR A 59 -3.95 -22.86 -42.77
C THR A 59 -3.38 -23.95 -43.66
N SER A 60 -3.93 -25.16 -43.55
CA SER A 60 -3.74 -26.17 -44.56
C SER A 60 -4.28 -25.61 -45.88
N THR A 61 -3.39 -25.09 -46.72
CA THR A 61 -3.59 -25.14 -48.16
C THR A 61 -3.46 -26.60 -48.56
N ASP A 62 -4.53 -27.36 -48.39
CA ASP A 62 -4.89 -28.42 -49.32
C ASP A 62 -6.31 -28.91 -48.99
N GLY A 63 -7.15 -28.86 -50.02
CA GLY A 63 -8.52 -29.32 -49.95
C GLY A 63 -8.60 -30.81 -49.62
N LEU A 64 -9.81 -31.20 -49.19
CA LEU A 64 -10.29 -32.57 -48.97
C LEU A 64 -9.98 -33.16 -47.57
N LYS A 65 -10.78 -32.78 -46.58
CA LYS A 65 -11.90 -33.59 -46.07
C LYS A 65 -12.40 -32.99 -44.76
N GLU A 66 -13.67 -32.60 -44.77
CA GLU A 66 -14.45 -32.22 -43.61
C GLU A 66 -14.72 -33.49 -42.78
N ASP A 67 -13.87 -33.77 -41.79
CA ASP A 67 -14.11 -34.84 -40.83
C ASP A 67 -14.62 -34.23 -39.51
N ARG A 68 -15.90 -34.49 -39.22
CA ARG A 68 -16.55 -34.08 -37.98
C ARG A 68 -15.92 -34.83 -36.81
N GLY A 69 -15.35 -34.10 -35.86
CA GLY A 69 -15.18 -34.64 -34.50
C GLY A 69 -13.78 -34.63 -33.90
N ARG A 70 -12.80 -33.94 -34.48
CA ARG A 70 -11.58 -33.58 -33.76
C ARG A 70 -11.26 -32.13 -34.03
N VAL A 71 -11.45 -31.30 -33.01
CA VAL A 71 -10.98 -29.92 -32.95
C VAL A 71 -9.45 -29.97 -33.05
N GLY A 72 -8.94 -30.02 -34.28
CA GLY A 72 -7.57 -29.66 -34.59
C GLY A 72 -7.48 -28.17 -34.38
N SER A 73 -6.89 -27.74 -33.28
CA SER A 73 -6.72 -26.32 -33.03
C SER A 73 -5.46 -26.13 -32.22
N GLY A 74 -4.45 -25.50 -32.82
CA GLY A 74 -3.30 -24.94 -32.10
C GLY A 74 -3.69 -23.81 -31.15
N TYR A 75 -4.98 -23.69 -30.80
CA TYR A 75 -5.54 -22.72 -29.89
C TYR A 75 -5.79 -23.37 -28.52
N PRO A 76 -5.56 -22.64 -27.42
CA PRO A 76 -5.93 -23.10 -26.09
C PRO A 76 -7.43 -23.46 -26.04
N PRO A 77 -7.84 -24.46 -25.23
CA PRO A 77 -9.26 -24.75 -24.99
C PRO A 77 -9.98 -23.47 -24.51
N ALA A 78 -11.28 -23.34 -24.78
CA ALA A 78 -12.06 -22.15 -24.39
C ALA A 78 -12.06 -21.85 -22.87
N GLU A 79 -11.64 -22.82 -22.07
CA GLU A 79 -11.47 -22.76 -20.62
C GLU A 79 -10.05 -22.34 -20.18
N ALA A 80 -9.12 -22.16 -21.12
CA ALA A 80 -7.76 -21.75 -20.81
C ALA A 80 -7.76 -20.30 -20.26
N PRO A 81 -7.22 -20.06 -19.06
CA PRO A 81 -7.15 -18.72 -18.50
C PRO A 81 -6.32 -17.82 -19.42
N VAL A 82 -6.92 -16.75 -19.95
CA VAL A 82 -6.16 -15.67 -20.58
C VAL A 82 -5.32 -15.04 -19.50
N GLN A 83 -4.00 -15.24 -19.56
CA GLN A 83 -3.08 -14.69 -18.56
C GLN A 83 -2.68 -13.27 -18.95
N GLY A 84 -3.54 -12.32 -18.61
CA GLY A 84 -3.20 -10.91 -18.68
C GLY A 84 -2.09 -10.57 -17.68
N PRO A 85 -1.34 -9.47 -17.92
CA PRO A 85 -0.28 -9.03 -17.02
C PRO A 85 -0.76 -8.77 -15.59
N MET A 86 -2.03 -8.41 -15.42
CA MET A 86 -2.63 -8.19 -14.10
C MET A 86 -2.75 -9.48 -13.28
N GLN A 87 -3.24 -10.58 -13.89
CA GLN A 87 -3.36 -11.87 -13.20
C GLN A 87 -1.99 -12.47 -12.88
N VAL A 88 -1.05 -12.38 -13.83
CA VAL A 88 0.34 -12.77 -13.60
C VAL A 88 0.96 -11.94 -12.47
N GLY A 89 0.70 -10.64 -12.44
CA GLY A 89 1.13 -9.76 -11.37
C GLY A 89 0.61 -10.21 -10.01
N GLU A 90 -0.69 -10.51 -9.90
CA GLU A 90 -1.31 -11.01 -8.68
C GLU A 90 -0.66 -12.33 -8.21
N MET A 91 -0.45 -13.28 -9.13
CA MET A 91 0.26 -14.53 -8.84
C MET A 91 1.68 -14.26 -8.31
N LEU A 92 2.45 -13.40 -8.95
CA LEU A 92 3.81 -13.05 -8.50
C LEU A 92 3.80 -12.29 -7.17
N PHE A 93 2.77 -11.46 -6.92
CA PHE A 93 2.63 -10.77 -5.64
C PHE A 93 2.42 -11.75 -4.49
N PHE A 94 1.49 -12.70 -4.65
CA PHE A 94 1.26 -13.73 -3.65
C PHE A 94 2.42 -14.72 -3.54
N ALA A 95 3.18 -14.90 -4.61
CA ALA A 95 4.42 -15.68 -4.60
C ALA A 95 5.47 -15.08 -3.65
N LEU A 96 5.50 -13.76 -3.40
CA LEU A 96 6.41 -13.13 -2.42
C LEU A 96 6.18 -13.65 -0.99
N PHE A 97 4.94 -14.04 -0.69
CA PHE A 97 4.55 -14.58 0.61
C PHE A 97 4.58 -16.11 0.65
N GLY A 98 5.05 -16.75 -0.43
CA GLY A 98 5.11 -18.22 -0.54
C GLY A 98 3.74 -18.87 -0.78
N LEU A 99 2.74 -18.13 -1.25
CA LEU A 99 1.37 -18.66 -1.48
C LEU A 99 1.16 -19.23 -2.89
N VAL A 100 2.17 -19.15 -3.75
CA VAL A 100 2.12 -19.68 -5.12
C VAL A 100 3.29 -20.61 -5.34
N GLU A 101 2.99 -21.86 -5.67
CA GLU A 101 3.99 -22.87 -6.01
C GLU A 101 4.07 -23.05 -7.54
N PRO A 102 5.26 -23.40 -8.08
CA PRO A 102 5.44 -23.57 -9.51
C PRO A 102 4.53 -24.64 -10.14
N ASP A 103 4.08 -25.62 -9.36
CA ASP A 103 3.27 -26.74 -9.83
C ASP A 103 1.77 -26.41 -9.93
N TYR A 104 1.30 -25.35 -9.24
CA TYR A 104 -0.07 -24.83 -9.35
C TYR A 104 -0.20 -23.67 -10.33
N MET A 105 0.89 -23.32 -11.01
CA MET A 105 0.90 -22.28 -12.02
C MET A 105 0.14 -22.76 -13.28
N PRO A 106 -0.60 -21.90 -14.00
CA PRO A 106 -1.51 -22.42 -15.02
C PRO A 106 -0.75 -23.10 -16.16
N PRO A 107 -1.32 -24.17 -16.74
CA PRO A 107 -0.64 -24.99 -17.72
C PRO A 107 -0.42 -24.23 -19.03
N PHE A 108 0.68 -24.55 -19.69
CA PHE A 108 1.00 -24.03 -21.02
C PHE A 108 0.23 -24.79 -22.10
N TYR A 109 -0.53 -24.08 -22.93
CA TYR A 109 -1.21 -24.64 -24.11
C TYR A 109 -0.46 -24.22 -25.37
N SER A 110 -0.11 -25.18 -26.24
CA SER A 110 0.63 -24.89 -27.49
C SER A 110 2.04 -24.30 -27.29
N HIS A 111 2.74 -24.68 -26.22
CA HIS A 111 4.16 -24.34 -26.01
C HIS A 111 5.05 -25.58 -26.12
N PRO A 112 6.35 -25.44 -26.47
CA PRO A 112 7.28 -26.56 -26.47
C PRO A 112 7.52 -27.09 -25.05
N GLU A 113 7.88 -28.37 -24.92
CA GLU A 113 8.05 -29.04 -23.61
C GLU A 113 9.07 -28.34 -22.69
N TRP A 114 10.09 -27.70 -23.26
CA TRP A 114 11.08 -26.94 -22.50
C TRP A 114 10.54 -25.65 -21.86
N ALA A 115 9.40 -25.12 -22.35
CA ALA A 115 8.84 -23.86 -21.85
C ALA A 115 8.43 -23.95 -20.38
N GLN A 116 7.90 -25.10 -19.94
CA GLN A 116 7.57 -25.34 -18.54
C GLN A 116 8.82 -25.30 -17.65
N GLY A 117 9.92 -25.90 -18.11
CA GLY A 117 11.21 -25.85 -17.42
C GLY A 117 11.76 -24.43 -17.33
N LEU A 118 11.73 -23.67 -18.44
CA LEU A 118 12.12 -22.27 -18.45
C LEU A 118 11.31 -21.46 -17.42
N MET A 119 10.02 -21.71 -17.31
CA MET A 119 9.12 -20.99 -16.43
C MET A 119 9.37 -21.25 -14.96
N LYS A 120 9.65 -22.51 -14.60
CA LYS A 120 10.13 -22.86 -13.26
C LYS A 120 11.46 -22.17 -12.93
N VAL A 121 12.39 -22.11 -13.88
CA VAL A 121 13.68 -21.42 -13.71
C VAL A 121 13.48 -19.91 -13.52
N VAL A 122 12.69 -19.27 -14.38
CA VAL A 122 12.38 -17.83 -14.30
C VAL A 122 11.70 -17.49 -12.98
N PHE A 123 10.73 -18.30 -12.54
CA PHE A 123 10.09 -18.13 -11.25
C PHE A 123 11.07 -18.31 -10.07
N GLY A 124 11.97 -19.30 -10.15
CA GLY A 124 13.03 -19.48 -9.17
C GLY A 124 14.00 -18.29 -9.08
N VAL A 125 14.37 -17.71 -10.23
CA VAL A 125 15.18 -16.48 -10.30
C VAL A 125 14.42 -15.30 -9.69
N TYR A 126 13.12 -15.16 -9.99
CA TYR A 126 12.26 -14.14 -9.38
C TYR A 126 12.27 -14.25 -7.85
N GLN A 127 12.10 -15.45 -7.31
CA GLN A 127 12.12 -15.69 -5.86
C GLN A 127 13.49 -15.39 -5.23
N LEU A 128 14.59 -15.76 -5.91
CA LEU A 128 15.93 -15.44 -5.45
C LEU A 128 16.15 -13.92 -5.39
N VAL A 129 15.82 -13.21 -6.47
CA VAL A 129 16.01 -11.76 -6.52
C VAL A 129 15.11 -11.05 -5.52
N THR A 130 13.82 -11.40 -5.45
CA THR A 130 12.88 -10.66 -4.59
C THR A 130 12.98 -11.08 -3.13
N VAL A 131 12.79 -12.36 -2.81
CA VAL A 131 12.72 -12.82 -1.43
C VAL A 131 14.11 -12.92 -0.79
N ILE A 132 15.10 -13.45 -1.50
CA ILE A 132 16.43 -13.66 -0.91
C ILE A 132 17.28 -12.38 -0.97
N VAL A 133 17.29 -11.66 -2.08
CA VAL A 133 18.15 -10.47 -2.21
C VAL A 133 17.44 -9.22 -1.72
N LEU A 134 16.33 -8.84 -2.34
CA LEU A 134 15.67 -7.56 -2.06
C LEU A 134 15.14 -7.49 -0.62
N ILE A 135 14.39 -8.48 -0.12
CA ILE A 135 13.88 -8.44 1.26
C ILE A 135 15.03 -8.39 2.29
N ASN A 136 16.12 -9.14 2.09
CA ASN A 136 17.26 -9.08 3.02
C ASN A 136 17.96 -7.72 3.01
N LEU A 137 18.06 -7.08 1.84
CA LEU A 137 18.56 -5.70 1.75
C LEU A 137 17.61 -4.69 2.41
N LEU A 138 16.30 -4.87 2.30
CA LEU A 138 15.32 -4.05 3.01
C LEU A 138 15.51 -4.17 4.52
N ILE A 139 15.63 -5.40 5.03
CA ILE A 139 15.86 -5.63 6.46
C ILE A 139 17.17 -4.97 6.91
N ALA A 140 18.24 -5.11 6.12
CA ALA A 140 19.53 -4.48 6.41
C ALA A 140 19.43 -2.95 6.46
N MET A 141 18.79 -2.32 5.46
CA MET A 141 18.61 -0.86 5.39
C MET A 141 17.73 -0.33 6.52
N MET A 142 16.64 -1.04 6.84
CA MET A 142 15.74 -0.69 7.94
C MET A 142 16.43 -0.85 9.30
N SER A 143 17.29 -1.86 9.46
CA SER A 143 18.08 -2.08 10.68
C SER A 143 19.11 -0.96 10.91
N ASP A 144 19.89 -0.60 9.89
CA ASP A 144 20.83 0.54 9.97
C ASP A 144 20.10 1.84 10.32
N THR A 145 19.00 2.10 9.63
CA THR A 145 18.24 3.32 9.83
C THR A 145 17.56 3.33 11.22
N TYR A 146 17.09 2.19 11.70
CA TYR A 146 16.55 2.04 13.06
C TYR A 146 17.60 2.42 14.10
N GLN A 147 18.80 1.85 14.02
CA GLN A 147 19.89 2.15 14.96
C GLN A 147 20.28 3.64 14.95
N ARG A 148 20.37 4.24 13.76
CA ARG A 148 20.68 5.67 13.60
C ARG A 148 19.60 6.57 14.19
N ILE A 149 18.32 6.24 14.00
CA ILE A 149 17.20 7.09 14.43
C ILE A 149 16.91 6.90 15.92
N GLN A 150 17.04 5.69 16.45
CA GLN A 150 16.74 5.36 17.85
C GLN A 150 17.54 6.24 18.83
N ALA A 151 18.79 6.56 18.52
CA ALA A 151 19.63 7.43 19.36
C ALA A 151 19.11 8.89 19.45
N LYS A 152 18.33 9.36 18.48
CA LYS A 152 17.82 10.75 18.40
C LYS A 152 16.31 10.86 18.63
N SER A 153 15.58 9.75 18.60
CA SER A 153 14.12 9.73 18.61
C SER A 153 13.50 10.24 19.91
N ASP A 154 14.14 10.02 21.06
CA ASP A 154 13.64 10.52 22.35
C ASP A 154 13.66 12.05 22.42
N THR A 155 14.74 12.68 21.94
CA THR A 155 14.83 14.15 21.89
C THR A 155 13.81 14.75 20.93
N GLU A 156 13.65 14.15 19.74
CA GLU A 156 12.67 14.60 18.76
C GLU A 156 11.23 14.42 19.25
N TRP A 157 10.94 13.28 19.90
CA TRP A 157 9.64 13.04 20.51
C TRP A 157 9.36 14.07 21.62
N LYS A 158 10.31 14.32 22.53
CA LYS A 158 10.16 15.33 23.58
C LYS A 158 9.93 16.72 23.00
N PHE A 159 10.66 17.11 21.96
CA PHE A 159 10.46 18.38 21.27
C PHE A 159 9.07 18.48 20.62
N GLY A 160 8.63 17.43 19.91
CA GLY A 160 7.29 17.36 19.33
C GLY A 160 6.19 17.45 20.38
N LYS A 161 6.34 16.72 21.49
CA LYS A 161 5.44 16.75 22.64
C LYS A 161 5.37 18.14 23.26
N THR A 162 6.50 18.82 23.47
CA THR A 162 6.51 20.19 24.01
C THR A 162 5.85 21.18 23.06
N LYS A 163 6.07 21.05 21.75
CA LYS A 163 5.41 21.89 20.75
C LYS A 163 3.89 21.69 20.77
N LEU A 164 3.43 20.44 20.92
CA LEU A 164 2.01 20.11 21.03
C LEU A 164 1.40 20.66 22.31
N ILE A 165 2.05 20.47 23.47
CA ILE A 165 1.60 21.04 24.76
C ILE A 165 1.51 22.56 24.68
N ARG A 166 2.51 23.22 24.09
CA ARG A 166 2.51 24.68 23.90
C ARG A 166 1.39 25.16 22.96
N ASN A 167 1.09 24.40 21.91
CA ASN A 167 -0.01 24.73 21.01
C ASN A 167 -1.36 24.52 21.68
N MET A 168 -1.50 23.46 22.49
CA MET A 168 -2.70 23.20 23.27
C MET A 168 -2.91 24.23 24.39
N SER A 169 -1.83 24.75 25.00
CA SER A 169 -1.94 25.80 26.02
C SER A 169 -2.23 27.19 25.45
N ARG A 170 -1.81 27.47 24.20
CA ARG A 170 -2.12 28.72 23.49
C ARG A 170 -3.49 28.74 22.81
N THR A 171 -4.04 27.57 22.50
CA THR A 171 -5.37 27.43 21.87
C THR A 171 -6.41 27.23 22.96
N SER A 172 -7.57 27.88 22.87
CA SER A 172 -8.64 27.77 23.87
C SER A 172 -8.96 26.30 24.19
N GLY A 173 -8.96 25.95 25.47
CA GLY A 173 -9.03 24.56 25.97
C GLY A 173 -10.36 23.83 25.75
N THR A 174 -11.28 24.37 24.94
CA THR A 174 -12.53 23.71 24.58
C THR A 174 -12.28 22.74 23.42
N PRO A 175 -12.26 21.42 23.63
CA PRO A 175 -12.12 20.49 22.54
C PRO A 175 -13.34 20.60 21.60
N SER A 176 -13.14 20.35 20.31
CA SER A 176 -14.27 20.09 19.40
C SER A 176 -14.93 18.77 19.83
N PRO A 177 -16.27 18.66 19.92
CA PRO A 177 -17.34 19.58 19.46
C PRO A 177 -17.84 20.57 20.53
N LEU A 178 -17.34 20.52 21.77
CA LEU A 178 -17.82 21.38 22.87
C LEU A 178 -17.67 22.87 22.58
N ASN A 179 -16.66 23.26 21.79
CA ASN A 179 -16.49 24.64 21.31
C ASN A 179 -17.76 25.16 20.59
N LEU A 180 -18.42 24.32 19.79
CA LEU A 180 -19.65 24.71 19.08
C LEU A 180 -20.80 24.94 20.06
N ILE A 181 -20.94 24.07 21.05
CA ILE A 181 -22.02 24.14 22.06
C ILE A 181 -21.81 25.36 22.96
N VAL A 182 -20.58 25.60 23.43
CA VAL A 182 -20.27 26.76 24.27
C VAL A 182 -20.53 28.06 23.52
N LYS A 183 -20.11 28.15 22.24
CA LYS A 183 -20.41 29.31 21.39
C LYS A 183 -21.91 29.51 21.15
N LEU A 184 -22.65 28.42 20.89
CA LEU A 184 -24.11 28.47 20.75
C LEU A 184 -24.79 28.97 22.03
N VAL A 185 -24.41 28.45 23.19
CA VAL A 185 -24.97 28.87 24.49
C VAL A 185 -24.64 30.33 24.78
N VAL A 186 -23.40 30.78 24.56
CA VAL A 186 -23.01 32.19 24.74
C VAL A 186 -23.80 33.11 23.81
N TYR A 187 -23.99 32.71 22.55
CA TYR A 187 -24.78 33.47 21.57
C TYR A 187 -26.27 33.57 21.94
N ILE A 188 -26.87 32.46 22.40
CA ILE A 188 -28.27 32.42 22.86
C ILE A 188 -28.44 33.28 24.12
N VAL A 189 -27.53 33.19 25.09
CA VAL A 189 -27.58 34.02 26.31
C VAL A 189 -27.39 35.49 25.97
N ALA A 190 -26.50 35.85 25.03
CA ALA A 190 -26.34 37.21 24.56
C ALA A 190 -27.61 37.73 23.86
N LEU A 191 -28.26 36.91 23.02
CA LEU A 191 -29.55 37.23 22.40
C LEU A 191 -30.64 37.57 23.43
N PHE A 192 -30.77 36.75 24.47
CA PHE A 192 -31.73 36.99 25.55
C PHE A 192 -31.37 38.21 26.40
N LYS A 193 -30.09 38.40 26.74
CA LYS A 193 -29.62 39.49 27.60
C LYS A 193 -29.70 40.87 26.93
N PHE A 194 -29.43 40.94 25.62
CA PHE A 194 -29.50 42.19 24.84
C PHE A 194 -30.81 42.36 24.07
N LYS A 195 -31.84 41.54 24.36
CA LYS A 195 -33.16 41.59 23.68
C LYS A 195 -33.04 41.67 22.14
N GLY A 196 -32.09 40.93 21.56
CA GLY A 196 -31.84 40.93 20.11
C GLY A 196 -30.87 41.98 19.57
N ASN A 197 -30.40 42.94 20.37
CA ASN A 197 -29.42 43.96 19.93
C ASN A 197 -27.97 43.45 20.00
N LEU A 198 -27.60 42.52 19.11
CA LEU A 198 -26.25 41.95 19.03
C LEU A 198 -25.18 42.87 18.44
N CYS A 199 -25.59 43.93 17.73
CA CYS A 199 -24.66 44.91 17.13
C CYS A 199 -24.16 45.98 18.12
N SER A 200 -24.57 45.91 19.39
CA SER A 200 -24.02 46.78 20.43
C SER A 200 -22.56 46.40 20.71
N GLU A 201 -21.70 47.40 20.90
CA GLU A 201 -20.26 47.21 21.22
C GLU A 201 -20.08 46.32 22.46
N ALA A 202 -20.96 46.47 23.46
CA ALA A 202 -21.01 45.66 24.67
C ALA A 202 -21.41 44.18 24.43
N ALA A 203 -22.24 43.90 23.41
CA ALA A 203 -22.62 42.53 23.06
C ALA A 203 -21.50 41.81 22.30
N MET A 204 -20.80 42.53 21.42
CA MET A 204 -19.62 42.01 20.71
C MET A 204 -18.44 41.74 21.65
N GLU A 205 -18.28 42.54 22.70
CA GLU A 205 -17.27 42.31 23.74
C GLU A 205 -17.62 41.07 24.59
N TYR A 206 -18.91 40.89 24.93
CA TYR A 206 -19.40 39.73 25.69
C TYR A 206 -19.23 38.38 24.96
N MET A 207 -19.28 38.37 23.62
CA MET A 207 -19.10 37.16 22.80
C MET A 207 -17.64 36.77 22.53
N LYS A 208 -16.67 37.65 22.87
CA LYS A 208 -15.23 37.41 22.71
C LYS A 208 -14.55 36.86 23.96
N MET A 209 -15.21 36.91 25.11
CA MET A 209 -14.78 36.28 26.37
C MET A 209 -15.02 34.77 26.33
#